data_AF-A0A9X9M110-F1
#
_entry.id   AF-A0A9X9M110-F1
#
_cell.length_a   1.000
_cell.length_b   1.000
_cell.length_c   1.000
_cell.angle_alpha   90.00
_cell.angle_beta   90.00
_cell.angle_gamma   90.00
#
_symmetry.space_group_name_H-M   'P 1'
#
loop_
_entity.id
_entity.type
_entity.pdbx_description
1 polymer ?
#
loop_
_entity_poly.entity_id
_entity_poly.type
_entity_poly.pdbx_seq_one_letter_code
_entity_poly.pdbx_strand_id
1 'polypeptide(L)' 'EKRILEEGRHSTEEYSKSVEDILEVLKCPSLCSGNGECVEWGCACSPGFSSYDCSDSHDKAPEIIELENAGFCNIR' A
#
# COMPACT_ATOMS: atom_id res chain seq x y z
N GLU A 1 11.40 39.54 -19.42
CA GLU A 1 11.18 39.61 -17.95
C GLU A 1 9.98 38.79 -17.48
N LYS A 2 8.78 38.93 -18.06
CA LYS A 2 7.60 38.11 -17.67
C LYS A 2 7.73 36.59 -17.86
N ARG A 3 8.61 36.13 -18.76
CA ARG A 3 8.83 34.70 -19.05
C ARG A 3 9.56 33.94 -17.92
N ILE A 4 10.48 34.60 -17.20
CA ILE A 4 11.35 33.96 -16.19
C ILE A 4 10.57 33.74 -14.88
N LEU A 5 9.60 34.59 -14.56
CA LEU A 5 8.74 34.48 -13.37
C LEU A 5 7.68 33.37 -13.48
N GLU A 6 7.20 33.07 -14.69
CA GLU A 6 6.23 32.00 -14.97
C GLU A 6 6.90 30.62 -14.87
N GLU A 7 8.12 30.46 -15.41
CA GLU A 7 8.88 29.21 -15.35
C GLU A 7 9.28 28.81 -13.91
N GLY A 8 9.62 29.79 -13.07
CA GLY A 8 9.94 29.55 -11.65
C GLY A 8 8.72 29.12 -10.81
N ARG A 9 7.51 29.60 -11.14
CA ARG A 9 6.26 29.19 -10.50
C ARG A 9 5.81 27.80 -10.95
N HIS A 10 5.96 27.51 -12.25
CA HIS A 10 5.68 26.20 -12.83
C HIS A 10 6.51 25.10 -12.16
N SER A 11 7.80 25.40 -11.88
CA SER A 11 8.70 24.47 -11.19
C SER A 11 8.31 24.18 -9.75
N THR A 12 7.77 25.14 -9.01
CA THR A 12 7.35 24.94 -7.61
C THR A 12 6.02 24.21 -7.46
N GLU A 13 5.06 24.45 -8.35
CA GLU A 13 3.74 23.77 -8.35
C GLU A 13 3.84 22.32 -8.87
N GLU A 14 4.71 22.07 -9.86
CA GLU A 14 4.99 20.71 -10.35
C GLU A 14 5.76 19.88 -9.30
N TYR A 15 6.70 20.51 -8.58
CA TYR A 15 7.40 19.88 -7.47
C TYR A 15 6.48 19.58 -6.29
N SER A 16 5.63 20.54 -5.86
CA SER A 16 4.69 20.30 -4.76
C SER A 16 3.69 19.20 -5.08
N LYS A 17 3.19 19.17 -6.31
CA LYS A 17 2.30 18.10 -6.80
C LYS A 17 2.98 16.73 -6.78
N SER A 18 4.25 16.66 -7.19
CA SER A 18 5.00 15.41 -7.15
C SER A 18 5.22 14.89 -5.73
N VAL A 19 5.38 15.78 -4.75
CA VAL A 19 5.54 15.41 -3.33
C VAL A 19 4.20 14.90 -2.78
N GLU A 20 3.09 15.56 -3.12
CA GLU A 20 1.75 15.11 -2.76
C GLU A 20 1.44 13.72 -3.33
N ASP A 21 1.79 13.48 -4.60
CA ASP A 21 1.61 12.18 -5.26
C ASP A 21 2.46 11.08 -4.57
N ILE A 22 3.71 11.38 -4.21
CA ILE A 22 4.58 10.43 -3.48
C ILE A 22 3.99 10.11 -2.09
N LEU A 23 3.50 11.13 -1.38
CA LEU A 23 2.88 10.93 -0.07
C LEU A 23 1.64 10.05 -0.16
N GLU A 24 0.82 10.23 -1.19
CA GLU A 24 -0.37 9.41 -1.41
C GLU A 24 -0.01 7.94 -1.69
N VAL A 25 1.04 7.69 -2.48
CA VAL A 25 1.54 6.32 -2.73
C VAL A 25 2.07 5.67 -1.45
N LEU A 26 2.77 6.42 -0.61
CA LEU A 26 3.33 5.89 0.65
C LEU A 26 2.24 5.60 1.68
N LYS A 27 1.23 6.48 1.74
CA LYS A 27 0.10 6.39 2.66
C LYS A 27 -0.87 5.29 2.25
N CYS A 28 -1.23 5.25 0.97
CA CYS A 28 -2.25 4.37 0.40
C CYS A 28 -1.66 3.57 -0.77
N PRO A 29 -0.92 2.52 -0.44
CA PRO A 29 -0.07 1.78 -1.36
C PRO A 29 -0.96 0.90 -2.20
N SER A 30 -0.63 0.75 -3.48
CA SER A 30 -1.47 -0.02 -4.41
C SER A 30 -2.94 0.43 -4.38
N LEU A 31 -3.24 1.66 -3.92
CA LEU A 31 -4.60 2.15 -3.64
C LEU A 31 -5.41 1.20 -2.74
N CYS A 32 -4.78 0.72 -1.67
CA CYS A 32 -5.35 -0.27 -0.74
C CYS A 32 -5.82 -1.54 -1.46
N SER A 33 -5.18 -1.89 -2.59
CA SER A 33 -5.51 -3.03 -3.45
C SER A 33 -6.99 -3.12 -3.85
N GLY A 34 -7.74 -2.02 -3.75
CA GLY A 34 -9.20 -1.99 -3.93
C GLY A 34 -10.01 -2.68 -2.82
N ASN A 35 -9.38 -3.11 -1.73
CA ASN A 35 -10.01 -3.85 -0.63
C ASN A 35 -10.15 -3.00 0.64
N GLY A 36 -10.11 -1.68 0.53
CA GLY A 36 -10.21 -0.78 1.67
C GLY A 36 -10.37 0.67 1.25
N GLU A 37 -10.55 1.53 2.24
CA GLU A 37 -10.61 2.97 2.05
C GLU A 37 -9.26 3.60 2.43
N CYS A 38 -8.77 4.51 1.60
CA CYS A 38 -7.62 5.34 1.92
C CYS A 38 -8.06 6.44 2.90
N VAL A 39 -7.57 6.38 4.14
CA VAL A 39 -7.84 7.36 5.20
C VAL A 39 -6.56 8.11 5.58
N GLU A 40 -6.66 9.17 6.39
CA GLU A 40 -5.54 10.05 6.76
C GLU A 40 -4.26 9.33 7.21
N TRP A 41 -4.38 8.16 7.83
CA TRP A 41 -3.28 7.41 8.43
C TRP A 41 -2.92 6.12 7.67
N GLY A 42 -3.49 5.90 6.48
CA GLY A 42 -3.22 4.76 5.62
C GLY A 42 -4.48 4.03 5.18
N CYS A 43 -4.36 2.73 4.90
CA CYS A 43 -5.51 1.92 4.46
C CYS A 43 -6.36 1.42 5.63
N ALA A 44 -7.67 1.72 5.59
CA ALA A 44 -8.69 1.09 6.42
C ALA A 44 -9.30 -0.10 5.64
N CYS A 45 -8.82 -1.32 5.91
CA CYS A 45 -9.23 -2.49 5.15
C CYS A 45 -10.69 -2.90 5.41
N SER A 46 -11.33 -3.41 4.36
CA SER A 46 -12.63 -4.07 4.45
C SER A 46 -12.51 -5.38 5.26
N PRO A 47 -13.61 -5.87 5.86
CA PRO A 47 -13.60 -7.14 6.58
C PRO A 47 -13.02 -8.28 5.72
N GLY A 48 -12.17 -9.11 6.32
CA GLY A 48 -11.52 -10.23 5.64
C GLY A 48 -10.19 -9.87 4.96
N PHE A 49 -9.80 -8.59 4.92
CA PHE A 49 -8.53 -8.15 4.33
C PHE A 49 -7.58 -7.53 5.37
N SER A 50 -6.28 -7.69 5.15
CA SER A 50 -5.20 -7.11 5.95
C SER A 50 -3.97 -6.86 5.08
N SER A 51 -2.82 -6.64 5.72
CA SER A 51 -1.62 -6.00 5.18
C SER A 51 -1.74 -4.47 5.11
N TYR A 52 -0.60 -3.83 4.86
CA TYR A 52 -0.46 -2.37 4.72
C TYR A 52 -1.26 -1.81 3.52
N ASP A 53 -1.52 -2.63 2.51
CA ASP A 53 -2.26 -2.28 1.30
C ASP A 53 -3.51 -3.14 1.09
N CYS A 54 -4.03 -3.81 2.13
CA CYS A 54 -5.23 -4.66 2.07
C CYS A 54 -5.16 -5.80 1.03
N SER A 55 -3.97 -6.28 0.69
CA SER A 55 -3.76 -7.36 -0.29
C SER A 55 -3.95 -8.77 0.30
N ASP A 56 -3.78 -8.93 1.61
CA ASP A 56 -3.85 -10.23 2.27
C ASP A 56 -5.29 -10.57 2.68
N SER A 57 -5.84 -11.65 2.14
CA SER A 57 -7.19 -12.13 2.51
C SER A 57 -7.13 -13.20 3.61
N HIS A 58 -7.82 -12.99 4.72
CA HIS A 58 -8.00 -13.99 5.80
C HIS A 58 -9.03 -15.08 5.46
N ASP A 59 -9.91 -14.81 4.50
CA ASP A 59 -10.93 -15.78 4.05
C ASP A 59 -10.34 -16.90 3.18
N LYS A 60 -9.10 -16.76 2.73
CA LYS A 60 -8.38 -17.84 2.07
C LYS A 60 -7.67 -18.70 3.09
N ALA A 61 -8.04 -19.98 3.10
CA ALA A 61 -7.24 -20.98 3.79
C ALA A 61 -5.80 -20.96 3.23
N PRO A 62 -4.77 -20.91 4.09
CA PRO A 62 -3.39 -20.97 3.64
C PRO A 62 -3.11 -22.32 2.98
N GLU A 63 -2.32 -22.30 1.92
CA GLU A 63 -1.80 -23.54 1.33
C GLU A 63 -0.69 -24.08 2.22
N ILE A 64 -0.83 -25.33 2.66
CA ILE A 64 0.22 -26.01 3.41
C ILE A 64 1.24 -26.55 2.41
N ILE A 65 2.30 -25.77 2.16
CA ILE A 65 3.37 -26.14 1.22
C ILE A 65 4.31 -27.21 1.79
N GLU A 66 4.61 -27.12 3.09
CA GLU A 66 5.44 -28.08 3.82
C GLU A 66 4.98 -28.13 5.28
N LEU A 67 5.07 -29.31 5.89
CA LEU A 67 4.97 -29.46 7.33
C LEU A 67 6.32 -29.92 7.87
N GLU A 68 6.70 -29.38 9.03
CA GLU A 68 7.85 -29.87 9.77
C GLU A 68 7.71 -31.38 10.03
N ASN A 69 8.81 -32.12 9.88
CA ASN A 69 8.85 -33.57 10.03
C ASN A 69 7.80 -34.29 9.18
N ALA A 70 7.46 -33.77 7.99
CA ALA A 70 6.42 -34.29 7.10
C ALA A 70 5.03 -34.41 7.80
N GLY A 71 4.77 -33.59 8.82
CA GLY A 71 3.52 -33.60 9.58
C GLY A 71 3.46 -34.65 10.69
N PHE A 72 4.56 -35.37 10.96
CA PHE A 72 4.62 -36.32 12.07
C PHE A 72 4.98 -35.60 13.38
N CYS A 73 4.03 -35.58 14.34
CA CYS A 73 4.26 -35.07 15.69
C CYS A 73 4.90 -36.11 16.65
N ASN A 74 5.13 -37.33 16.18
CA ASN A 74 5.84 -38.38 16.90
C ASN A 74 7.33 -38.29 16.56
N ILE A 75 8.07 -37.42 17.26
CA ILE A 75 9.53 -37.49 17.29
C ILE A 75 9.92 -38.27 18.55
N ARG A 76 10.63 -39.38 18.36
CA ARG A 76 11.03 -40.33 19.39
C ARG A 76 12.53 -40.25 19.63
#